data_AF-A0A0T2ICP0-F1
#
_entry.id   AF-A0A0T2ICP0-F1
#
_cell.length_a   1.000
_cell.length_b   1.000
_cell.length_c   1.000
_cell.angle_alpha   90.00
_cell.angle_beta   90.00
_cell.angle_gamma   90.00
#
_symmetry.space_group_name_H-M   'P 1'
#
loop_
_entity.id
_entity.type
_entity.pdbx_description
1 polymer ?
#
loop_
_entity_poly.entity_id
_entity_poly.type
_entity_poly.pdbx_seq_one_letter_code
_entity_poly.pdbx_strand_id
1 'polypeptide(L)'
;MSVDERLRSGLVRNARSLDPDVEVLLESALATHRRALWLRWGAATGGLVAAASAAIVLVIGGWGSDRDAPVLPAKTPTASVAIQGRYAGQVAALPTVPEVAGRWVLEFKAGGVLTVTAPPTYSGVVSGVLYAVQGQEMRTDLFSQDRCAGQPLGRYAVTRTGSRLALMAVDDPCAARVGVLGATAWTVAP
;
A
#
# COMPACT_ATOMS: atom_id res chain seq x y z
N MET A 1 51.82 -13.22 -10.34
CA MET A 1 50.59 -12.53 -9.88
C MET A 1 49.41 -13.45 -10.16
N SER A 2 48.68 -13.86 -9.12
CA SER A 2 47.60 -14.86 -9.23
C SER A 2 46.32 -14.26 -9.81
N VAL A 3 45.42 -15.13 -10.30
CA VAL A 3 44.10 -14.73 -10.79
C VAL A 3 43.26 -14.07 -9.69
N ASP A 4 43.40 -14.56 -8.46
CA ASP A 4 42.71 -14.01 -7.28
C ASP A 4 43.15 -12.56 -6.98
N GLU A 5 44.45 -12.28 -7.12
CA GLU A 5 45.01 -10.92 -6.96
C GLU A 5 44.48 -9.95 -8.03
N ARG A 6 44.32 -10.44 -9.27
CA ARG A 6 43.75 -9.64 -10.37
C ARG A 6 42.29 -9.31 -10.11
N LEU A 7 41.49 -10.28 -9.67
CA LEU A 7 40.08 -10.07 -9.34
C LEU A 7 39.92 -9.09 -8.17
N ARG A 8 40.71 -9.26 -7.11
CA ARG A 8 40.66 -8.35 -5.95
C ARG A 8 41.04 -6.93 -6.33
N SER A 9 42.09 -6.76 -7.12
CA SER A 9 42.52 -5.43 -7.58
C SER A 9 41.52 -4.79 -8.57
N GLY A 10 40.85 -5.61 -9.39
CA GLY A 10 39.83 -5.15 -10.35
C GLY A 10 38.53 -4.73 -9.67
N LEU A 11 38.11 -5.45 -8.63
CA LEU A 11 36.94 -5.11 -7.82
C LEU A 11 37.14 -3.82 -7.02
N VAL A 12 38.29 -3.67 -6.36
CA VAL A 12 38.60 -2.45 -5.60
C VAL A 12 38.67 -1.22 -6.50
N ARG A 13 39.16 -1.37 -7.75
CA ARG A 13 39.24 -0.28 -8.72
C ARG A 13 37.87 0.12 -9.27
N ASN A 14 36.98 -0.85 -9.53
CA ASN A 14 35.61 -0.57 -9.98
C ASN A 14 34.72 -0.02 -8.87
N ALA A 15 34.89 -0.48 -7.62
CA ALA A 15 34.12 0.03 -6.48
C ALA A 15 34.39 1.51 -6.19
N ARG A 16 35.60 2.02 -6.49
CA ARG A 16 35.94 3.45 -6.37
C ARG A 16 35.43 4.31 -7.54
N SER A 17 34.96 3.69 -8.62
CA SER A 17 34.40 4.38 -9.80
C SER A 17 32.89 4.63 -9.69
N LEU A 18 32.24 3.98 -8.72
CA LEU A 18 30.81 4.08 -8.48
C LEU A 18 30.61 4.57 -7.04
N ASP A 19 30.93 5.85 -6.84
CA ASP A 19 30.38 6.61 -5.72
C ASP A 19 29.21 7.42 -6.31
N PRO A 20 28.02 6.81 -6.51
CA PRO A 20 26.88 7.60 -6.90
C PRO A 20 26.62 8.56 -5.75
N ASP A 21 26.71 9.87 -5.99
CA ASP A 21 26.32 10.90 -5.03
C ASP A 21 24.82 10.73 -4.71
N VAL A 22 24.53 9.82 -3.77
CA VAL A 22 23.15 9.44 -3.39
C VAL A 22 22.47 10.66 -2.78
N GLU A 23 23.20 11.45 -2.00
CA GLU A 23 22.76 12.73 -1.47
C GLU A 23 22.38 13.73 -2.58
N VAL A 24 23.16 13.88 -3.66
CA VAL A 24 22.85 14.83 -4.74
C VAL A 24 21.64 14.37 -5.55
N LEU A 25 21.53 13.07 -5.83
CA LEU A 25 20.37 12.49 -6.51
C LEU A 25 19.12 12.58 -5.64
N LEU A 26 19.23 12.38 -4.33
CA LEU A 26 18.13 12.51 -3.37
C LEU A 26 17.68 13.96 -3.22
N GLU A 27 18.61 14.92 -3.12
CA GLU A 27 18.29 16.35 -3.07
C GLU A 27 17.63 16.82 -4.38
N SER A 28 18.10 16.35 -5.54
CA SER A 28 17.50 16.70 -6.83
C SER A 28 16.07 16.12 -6.97
N ALA A 29 15.83 14.90 -6.50
CA ALA A 29 14.52 14.28 -6.47
C ALA A 29 13.56 15.01 -5.51
N LEU A 30 14.04 15.38 -4.31
CA LEU A 30 13.25 16.10 -3.30
C LEU A 30 12.95 17.55 -3.73
N ALA A 31 13.89 18.23 -4.37
CA ALA A 31 13.70 19.59 -4.90
C ALA A 31 12.67 19.64 -6.04
N THR A 32 12.69 18.63 -6.91
CA THR A 32 11.73 18.51 -8.02
C THR A 32 10.30 18.27 -7.50
N HIS A 33 10.16 17.45 -6.45
CA HIS A 33 8.86 17.22 -5.80
C HIS A 33 8.32 18.49 -5.10
N ARG A 34 9.18 19.29 -4.46
CA ARG A 34 8.77 20.55 -3.81
C ARG A 34 8.36 21.62 -4.82
N ARG A 35 9.03 21.75 -5.97
CA ARG A 35 8.65 22.72 -7.03
C ARG A 35 7.27 22.42 -7.64
N ALA A 36 6.94 21.14 -7.83
CA ALA A 36 5.62 20.74 -8.32
C ALA A 36 4.48 21.08 -7.33
N LEU A 37 4.77 21.03 -6.03
CA LEU A 37 3.84 21.47 -4.99
C LEU A 37 3.74 23.00 -4.96
N TRP A 38 4.82 23.76 -5.02
CA TRP A 38 4.75 25.24 -4.94
C TRP A 38 4.01 25.88 -6.12
N LEU A 39 4.11 25.34 -7.33
CA LEU A 39 3.35 25.84 -8.50
C LEU A 39 1.83 25.57 -8.41
N ARG A 40 1.39 24.60 -7.60
CA ARG A 40 -0.06 24.32 -7.39
C ARG A 40 -0.69 25.13 -6.26
N TRP A 41 0.11 25.80 -5.43
CA TRP A 41 -0.37 26.50 -4.22
C TRP A 41 -0.06 28.01 -4.23
N GLY A 42 0.53 28.54 -5.30
CA GLY A 42 0.92 29.95 -5.44
C GLY A 42 -0.17 30.95 -5.81
N ALA A 43 -1.46 30.60 -5.71
CA ALA A 43 -2.57 31.49 -6.07
C ALA A 43 -3.70 31.44 -5.02
N ALA A 44 -3.44 31.99 -3.83
CA ALA A 44 -4.50 32.47 -2.93
C ALA A 44 -3.88 33.43 -1.89
N THR A 45 -3.64 34.67 -2.28
CA THR A 45 -3.32 35.77 -1.38
C THR A 45 -4.54 36.20 -0.58
N GLY A 46 -4.38 36.29 0.75
CA GLY A 46 -4.76 37.51 1.47
C GLY A 46 -5.91 37.44 2.49
N GLY A 47 -5.55 37.55 3.77
CA GLY A 47 -6.15 38.59 4.64
C GLY A 47 -7.05 38.16 5.81
N LEU A 48 -6.45 38.12 7.01
CA LEU A 48 -6.95 38.58 8.33
C LEU A 48 -8.35 38.15 8.84
N VAL A 49 -8.42 37.57 10.05
CA VAL A 49 -8.79 38.25 11.31
C VAL A 49 -8.71 37.27 12.50
N ALA A 50 -8.44 37.86 13.67
CA ALA A 50 -8.11 37.36 14.99
C ALA A 50 -9.10 36.37 15.67
N ALA A 51 -8.50 35.61 16.61
CA ALA A 51 -8.98 35.20 17.94
C ALA A 51 -10.48 34.98 18.18
N ALA A 52 -10.85 33.76 18.60
CA ALA A 52 -11.43 33.45 19.92
C ALA A 52 -12.08 32.06 19.92
N SER A 53 -11.89 31.35 21.03
CA SER A 53 -12.51 30.09 21.42
C SER A 53 -14.04 30.15 21.52
N ALA A 54 -14.74 29.16 20.94
CA ALA A 54 -16.02 28.66 21.44
C ALA A 54 -16.35 27.30 20.81
N ALA A 55 -16.75 26.35 21.66
CA ALA A 55 -17.29 25.05 21.25
C ALA A 55 -18.61 25.22 20.49
N ILE A 56 -18.73 24.60 19.32
CA ILE A 56 -20.00 24.43 18.61
C ILE A 56 -20.05 23.01 18.05
N VAL A 57 -21.01 22.23 18.55
CA VAL A 57 -21.49 21.00 17.93
C VAL A 57 -22.43 21.41 16.81
N LEU A 58 -22.09 21.10 15.55
CA LEU A 58 -23.02 21.09 14.43
C LEU A 58 -22.69 19.95 13.46
N VAL A 59 -23.77 19.33 12.98
CA VAL A 59 -23.89 18.13 12.18
C VAL A 59 -23.84 18.50 10.68
N ILE A 60 -23.47 17.52 9.84
CA ILE A 60 -23.75 17.36 8.40
C ILE A 60 -22.70 17.92 7.40
N GLY A 61 -22.04 16.98 6.71
CA GLY A 61 -21.87 17.02 5.25
C GLY A 61 -20.59 17.66 4.69
N GLY A 62 -19.85 16.87 3.90
CA GLY A 62 -19.06 17.41 2.78
C GLY A 62 -17.54 17.31 2.91
N TRP A 63 -16.97 16.44 2.07
CA TRP A 63 -15.69 16.63 1.39
C TRP A 63 -14.43 16.86 2.25
N GLY A 64 -13.80 15.76 2.66
CA GLY A 64 -12.34 15.69 2.83
C GLY A 64 -11.85 14.52 1.98
N SER A 65 -11.45 14.74 0.74
CA SER A 65 -10.03 14.75 0.33
C SER A 65 -9.15 13.81 1.18
N ASP A 66 -9.40 12.51 1.04
CA ASP A 66 -8.48 11.44 1.44
C ASP A 66 -7.29 11.47 0.47
N ARG A 67 -6.40 12.46 0.65
CA ARG A 67 -5.09 12.47 0.01
C ARG A 67 -4.23 11.48 0.77
N ASP A 68 -3.87 10.40 0.09
CA ASP A 68 -2.87 9.38 0.42
C ASP A 68 -1.87 9.84 1.50
N ALA A 69 -2.20 9.56 2.75
CA ALA A 69 -1.20 9.55 3.80
C ALA A 69 -0.31 8.31 3.57
N PRO A 70 1.02 8.46 3.60
CA PRO A 70 1.91 7.31 3.63
C PRO A 70 1.49 6.36 4.74
N VAL A 71 1.52 5.06 4.50
CA VAL A 71 1.28 4.04 5.53
C VAL A 71 2.37 4.19 6.60
N LEU A 72 2.07 4.91 7.68
CA LEU A 72 2.93 5.03 8.86
C LEU A 72 2.43 4.04 9.92
N PRO A 73 3.31 3.31 10.62
CA PRO A 73 2.89 2.48 11.75
C PRO A 73 2.24 3.38 12.82
N ALA A 74 0.98 3.10 13.16
CA ALA A 74 0.21 3.87 14.13
C ALA A 74 0.87 3.83 15.53
N LYS A 75 0.92 5.00 16.20
CA LYS A 75 1.58 5.18 17.51
C LYS A 75 0.66 5.10 18.75
N THR A 76 -0.60 4.66 18.61
CA THR A 76 -1.52 4.55 19.75
C THR A 76 -2.39 3.29 19.61
N PRO A 77 -2.49 2.41 20.63
CA PRO A 77 -3.20 1.15 20.50
C PRO A 77 -4.71 1.37 20.67
N THR A 78 -5.40 1.74 19.59
CA THR A 78 -6.78 1.27 19.43
C THR A 78 -6.68 -0.22 19.18
N ALA A 79 -7.33 -1.06 20.00
CA ALA A 79 -7.32 -2.50 19.83
C ALA A 79 -7.69 -2.84 18.38
N SER A 80 -6.71 -3.33 17.63
CA SER A 80 -6.83 -3.61 16.21
C SER A 80 -7.06 -5.10 16.00
N VAL A 81 -7.89 -5.47 15.03
CA VAL A 81 -8.13 -6.88 14.71
C VAL A 81 -6.82 -7.51 14.25
N ALA A 82 -6.38 -8.55 14.96
CA ALA A 82 -5.18 -9.27 14.61
C ALA A 82 -5.44 -10.19 13.41
N ILE A 83 -5.00 -9.76 12.21
CA ILE A 83 -5.10 -10.55 10.98
C ILE A 83 -3.79 -11.18 10.53
N GLN A 84 -2.69 -10.98 11.27
CA GLN A 84 -1.41 -11.60 10.92
C GLN A 84 -1.54 -13.11 10.75
N GLY A 85 -0.84 -13.63 9.74
CA GLY A 85 -0.89 -15.04 9.37
C GLY A 85 -1.11 -15.26 7.88
N ARG A 86 -1.18 -16.54 7.52
CA ARG A 86 -1.31 -17.01 6.14
C ARG A 86 -2.73 -17.51 5.90
N TYR A 87 -3.33 -17.10 4.79
CA TYR A 87 -4.70 -17.42 4.43
C TYR A 87 -4.78 -17.84 2.98
N ALA A 88 -5.57 -18.86 2.68
CA ALA A 88 -5.87 -19.28 1.33
C ALA A 88 -7.35 -19.06 1.02
N GLY A 89 -7.60 -18.71 -0.24
CA GLY A 89 -8.94 -18.48 -0.79
C GLY A 89 -9.00 -18.97 -2.23
N GLN A 90 -10.20 -19.42 -2.63
CA GLN A 90 -10.49 -19.75 -4.02
C GLN A 90 -11.23 -18.57 -4.63
N VAL A 91 -10.58 -17.87 -5.55
CA VAL A 91 -11.15 -16.72 -6.26
C VAL A 91 -11.90 -17.25 -7.49
N ALA A 92 -13.15 -16.80 -7.65
CA ALA A 92 -13.95 -17.08 -8.83
C ALA A 92 -13.50 -16.22 -10.03
N ALA A 93 -13.81 -16.66 -11.25
CA ALA A 93 -13.55 -15.85 -12.43
C ALA A 93 -14.35 -14.54 -12.38
N LEU A 94 -13.67 -13.42 -12.61
CA LEU A 94 -14.30 -12.11 -12.72
C LEU A 94 -14.54 -11.78 -14.20
N PRO A 95 -15.68 -11.17 -14.58
CA PRO A 95 -16.01 -10.92 -15.99
C PRO A 95 -14.96 -10.10 -16.76
N THR A 96 -14.31 -9.14 -16.09
CA THR A 96 -13.34 -8.23 -16.71
C THR A 96 -11.89 -8.72 -16.62
N VAL A 97 -11.60 -9.69 -15.74
CA VAL A 97 -10.26 -10.22 -15.50
C VAL A 97 -10.34 -11.72 -15.13
N PRO A 98 -10.78 -12.60 -16.04
CA PRO A 98 -11.01 -14.02 -15.74
C PRO A 98 -9.74 -14.75 -15.25
N GLU A 99 -8.55 -14.26 -15.59
CA GLU A 99 -7.25 -14.79 -15.19
C GLU A 99 -6.97 -14.71 -13.68
N VAL A 100 -7.75 -13.92 -12.92
CA VAL A 100 -7.65 -13.91 -11.45
C VAL A 100 -8.29 -15.16 -10.82
N ALA A 101 -9.02 -15.96 -11.59
CA ALA A 101 -9.60 -17.20 -11.09
C ALA A 101 -8.49 -18.15 -10.62
N GLY A 102 -8.69 -18.76 -9.45
CA GLY A 102 -7.76 -19.75 -8.94
C GLY A 102 -7.54 -19.67 -7.44
N ARG A 103 -6.59 -20.46 -6.97
CA ARG A 103 -6.19 -20.46 -5.58
C ARG A 103 -5.19 -19.33 -5.33
N TRP A 104 -5.52 -18.46 -4.39
CA TRP A 104 -4.66 -17.40 -3.90
C TRP A 104 -4.21 -17.69 -2.49
N VAL A 105 -3.01 -17.24 -2.13
CA VAL A 105 -2.53 -17.24 -0.75
C VAL A 105 -2.07 -15.85 -0.37
N LEU A 106 -2.60 -15.34 0.74
CA LEU A 106 -2.27 -14.07 1.35
C LEU A 106 -1.53 -14.31 2.65
N GLU A 107 -0.39 -13.67 2.83
CA GLU A 107 0.37 -13.72 4.08
C GLU A 107 0.56 -12.30 4.62
N PHE A 108 -0.19 -12.00 5.68
CA PHE A 108 -0.16 -10.73 6.40
C PHE A 108 0.99 -10.76 7.41
N LYS A 109 2.11 -10.13 7.06
CA LYS A 109 3.32 -10.09 7.90
C LYS A 109 3.28 -8.90 8.85
N ALA A 110 3.95 -9.05 9.99
CA ALA A 110 4.23 -7.91 10.86
C ALA A 110 4.96 -6.81 10.07
N GLY A 111 4.69 -5.54 10.40
CA GLY A 111 5.26 -4.39 9.69
C GLY A 111 4.49 -3.92 8.45
N GLY A 112 3.31 -4.49 8.17
CA GLY A 112 2.41 -3.98 7.13
C GLY A 112 2.75 -4.47 5.72
N VAL A 113 3.43 -5.61 5.59
CA VAL A 113 3.75 -6.23 4.30
C VAL A 113 2.79 -7.38 4.03
N LEU A 114 2.15 -7.38 2.85
CA LEU A 114 1.28 -8.45 2.38
C LEU A 114 2.03 -9.24 1.29
N THR A 115 2.42 -10.48 1.59
CA THR A 115 2.95 -11.37 0.55
C THR A 115 1.80 -12.09 -0.13
N VAL A 116 1.80 -12.10 -1.46
CA VAL A 116 0.72 -12.67 -2.27
C VAL A 116 1.29 -13.76 -3.17
N THR A 117 0.71 -14.96 -3.09
CA THR A 117 0.94 -16.03 -4.06
C THR A 117 -0.30 -16.11 -4.96
N ALA A 118 -0.14 -15.71 -6.22
CA ALA A 118 -1.18 -15.79 -7.23
C ALA A 118 -1.28 -17.20 -7.84
N PRO A 119 -2.42 -17.57 -8.43
CA PRO A 119 -2.53 -18.80 -9.20
C PRO A 119 -1.64 -18.76 -10.44
N PRO A 120 -1.17 -19.90 -10.98
CA PRO A 120 -0.28 -19.95 -12.14
C PRO A 120 -0.86 -19.30 -13.41
N THR A 121 -2.18 -19.18 -13.49
CA THR A 121 -2.91 -18.54 -14.60
C THR A 121 -2.85 -17.02 -14.55
N TYR A 122 -2.49 -16.43 -13.41
CA TYR A 122 -2.40 -14.99 -13.26
C TYR A 122 -1.02 -14.50 -13.72
N SER A 123 -1.00 -13.69 -14.79
CA SER A 123 0.23 -13.16 -15.39
C SER A 123 0.58 -11.72 -14.93
N GLY A 124 -0.14 -11.18 -13.95
CA GLY A 124 0.02 -9.80 -13.48
C GLY A 124 1.02 -9.62 -12.35
N VAL A 125 1.13 -8.40 -11.83
CA VAL A 125 2.09 -8.04 -10.77
C VAL A 125 1.43 -7.99 -9.39
N VAL A 126 2.00 -8.72 -8.43
CA VAL A 126 1.51 -8.83 -7.03
C VAL A 126 2.63 -8.71 -5.99
N SER A 127 3.78 -8.16 -6.38
CA SER A 127 4.93 -7.93 -5.50
C SER A 127 4.85 -6.59 -4.78
N GLY A 128 5.48 -6.48 -3.61
CA GLY A 128 5.64 -5.21 -2.90
C GLY A 128 4.35 -4.66 -2.29
N VAL A 129 3.35 -5.52 -2.06
CA VAL A 129 2.05 -5.12 -1.53
C VAL A 129 2.16 -4.79 -0.04
N LEU A 130 1.56 -3.67 0.33
CA LEU A 130 1.46 -3.16 1.68
C LEU A 130 0.02 -3.24 2.20
N TYR A 131 -0.09 -3.33 3.52
CA TYR A 131 -1.36 -3.24 4.22
C TYR A 131 -1.19 -2.54 5.56
N ALA A 132 -2.28 -1.95 6.04
CA ALA A 132 -2.39 -1.44 7.39
C ALA A 132 -3.75 -1.80 7.97
N VAL A 133 -3.79 -2.02 9.28
CA VAL A 133 -5.05 -2.22 10.01
C VAL A 133 -5.15 -1.17 11.10
N GLN A 134 -6.30 -0.49 11.15
CA GLN A 134 -6.64 0.45 12.21
C GLN A 134 -8.03 0.08 12.74
N GLY A 135 -8.09 -0.41 13.98
CA GLY A 135 -9.34 -0.93 14.54
C GLY A 135 -9.83 -2.14 13.74
N GLN A 136 -10.98 -2.01 13.07
CA GLN A 136 -11.57 -3.04 12.22
C GLN A 136 -11.48 -2.72 10.73
N GLU A 137 -10.72 -1.70 10.33
CA GLU A 137 -10.54 -1.35 8.93
C GLU A 137 -9.12 -1.71 8.47
N MET A 138 -9.02 -2.34 7.31
CA MET A 138 -7.78 -2.59 6.59
C MET A 138 -7.69 -1.70 5.36
N ARG A 139 -6.50 -1.14 5.12
CA ARG A 139 -6.13 -0.48 3.88
C ARG A 139 -5.07 -1.32 3.16
N THR A 140 -5.12 -1.41 1.84
CA THR A 140 -4.09 -2.11 1.05
C THR A 140 -3.94 -1.52 -0.35
N ASP A 141 -2.74 -1.63 -0.89
CA ASP A 141 -2.36 -1.22 -2.25
C ASP A 141 -2.30 -2.41 -3.22
N LEU A 142 -2.91 -3.56 -2.89
CA LEU A 142 -2.92 -4.73 -3.76
C LEU A 142 -3.33 -4.35 -5.19
N PHE A 143 -2.57 -4.84 -6.17
CA PHE A 143 -2.69 -4.55 -7.61
C PHE A 143 -2.47 -3.07 -8.01
N SER A 144 -1.94 -2.21 -7.14
CA SER A 144 -1.62 -0.81 -7.49
C SER A 144 -0.63 -0.66 -8.64
N GLN A 145 0.20 -1.68 -8.87
CA GLN A 145 1.18 -1.74 -9.97
C GLN A 145 0.63 -2.43 -11.23
N ASP A 146 -0.64 -2.83 -11.22
CA ASP A 146 -1.26 -3.63 -12.29
C ASP A 146 -2.74 -3.24 -12.46
N ARG A 147 -3.68 -4.09 -12.05
CA ARG A 147 -5.11 -3.94 -12.33
C ARG A 147 -5.79 -2.76 -11.66
N CYS A 148 -5.16 -2.18 -10.63
CA CYS A 148 -5.64 -0.99 -9.94
C CYS A 148 -4.69 0.21 -10.16
N ALA A 149 -3.90 0.22 -11.24
CA ALA A 149 -2.99 1.31 -11.53
C ALA A 149 -3.72 2.66 -11.60
N GLY A 150 -3.19 3.65 -10.88
CA GLY A 150 -3.77 5.00 -10.79
C GLY A 150 -5.04 5.11 -9.95
N GLN A 151 -5.46 4.04 -9.27
CA GLN A 151 -6.64 4.04 -8.39
C GLN A 151 -6.22 4.20 -6.93
N PRO A 152 -7.10 4.76 -6.06
CA PRO A 152 -6.81 4.89 -4.64
C PRO A 152 -6.67 3.52 -3.96
N LEU A 153 -6.15 3.52 -2.73
CA LEU A 153 -6.05 2.33 -1.89
C LEU A 153 -7.42 1.73 -1.59
N GLY A 154 -7.48 0.41 -1.48
CA GLY A 154 -8.71 -0.28 -1.11
C GLY A 154 -8.92 -0.25 0.40
N ARG A 155 -10.15 0.03 0.84
CA ARG A 155 -10.56 0.03 2.25
C ARG A 155 -11.55 -1.09 2.51
N TYR A 156 -11.26 -1.88 3.55
CA TYR A 156 -12.01 -3.10 3.87
C TYR A 156 -12.34 -3.18 5.35
N ALA A 157 -13.57 -3.49 5.69
CA ALA A 157 -13.95 -3.91 7.02
C ALA A 157 -13.44 -5.34 7.24
N VAL A 158 -12.86 -5.58 8.40
CA VAL A 158 -12.15 -6.80 8.74
C VAL A 158 -12.89 -7.51 9.85
N THR A 159 -13.21 -8.78 9.62
CA THR A 159 -13.66 -9.68 10.66
C THR A 159 -12.86 -10.98 10.60
N ARG A 160 -12.45 -11.45 11.78
CA ARG A 160 -11.76 -12.73 11.94
C ARG A 160 -12.54 -13.58 12.94
N THR A 161 -12.89 -14.79 12.54
CA THR A 161 -13.64 -15.73 13.40
C THR A 161 -13.03 -17.11 13.27
N GLY A 162 -12.35 -17.56 14.33
CA GLY A 162 -11.59 -18.81 14.32
C GLY A 162 -10.54 -18.81 13.19
N SER A 163 -10.69 -19.76 12.26
CA SER A 163 -9.82 -19.92 11.09
C SER A 163 -10.27 -19.13 9.87
N ARG A 164 -11.33 -18.31 9.95
CA ARG A 164 -11.85 -17.54 8.82
C ARG A 164 -11.50 -16.06 8.94
N LEU A 165 -11.13 -15.47 7.81
CA LEU A 165 -10.94 -14.05 7.61
C LEU A 165 -11.96 -13.59 6.55
N ALA A 166 -12.72 -12.56 6.86
CA ALA A 166 -13.58 -11.88 5.91
C ALA A 166 -13.14 -10.42 5.79
N LEU A 167 -12.97 -10.00 4.54
CA LEU A 167 -12.62 -8.64 4.15
C LEU A 167 -13.84 -8.15 3.36
N MET A 168 -14.55 -7.16 3.85
CA MET A 168 -15.72 -6.59 3.15
C MET A 168 -15.35 -5.21 2.63
N ALA A 169 -15.49 -4.96 1.33
CA ALA A 169 -15.15 -3.67 0.76
C ALA A 169 -16.01 -2.56 1.40
N VAL A 170 -15.36 -1.54 1.93
CA VAL A 170 -15.98 -0.30 2.46
C VAL A 170 -15.92 0.77 1.39
N ASP A 171 -14.75 0.95 0.79
CA ASP A 171 -14.50 1.89 -0.31
C ASP A 171 -13.31 1.38 -1.12
N ASP A 172 -13.58 0.90 -2.33
CA ASP A 172 -12.56 0.41 -3.25
C ASP A 172 -13.08 0.46 -4.69
N PRO A 173 -12.63 1.41 -5.52
CA PRO A 173 -13.07 1.51 -6.91
C PRO A 173 -12.48 0.42 -7.80
N CYS A 174 -11.51 -0.37 -7.31
CA CYS A 174 -10.87 -1.40 -8.11
C CYS A 174 -11.65 -2.72 -8.08
N ALA A 175 -12.38 -2.99 -9.15
CA ALA A 175 -13.18 -4.22 -9.29
C ALA A 175 -12.34 -5.50 -9.12
N ALA A 176 -11.08 -5.52 -9.59
CA ALA A 176 -10.20 -6.68 -9.41
C ALA A 176 -9.85 -6.92 -7.94
N ARG A 177 -9.52 -5.87 -7.20
CA ARG A 177 -9.20 -5.97 -5.77
C ARG A 177 -10.43 -6.33 -4.94
N VAL A 178 -11.59 -5.75 -5.25
CA VAL A 178 -12.88 -6.11 -4.62
C VAL A 178 -13.24 -7.56 -4.89
N GLY A 179 -13.09 -8.04 -6.13
CA GLY A 179 -13.40 -9.42 -6.46
C GLY A 179 -12.44 -10.43 -5.82
N VAL A 180 -11.15 -10.11 -5.75
CA VAL A 180 -10.16 -10.99 -5.10
C VAL A 180 -10.30 -10.96 -3.58
N LEU A 181 -10.27 -9.79 -2.94
CA LEU A 181 -10.28 -9.70 -1.47
C LEU A 181 -11.68 -9.80 -0.90
N GLY A 182 -12.61 -9.02 -1.45
CA GLY A 182 -13.95 -8.77 -0.93
C GLY A 182 -14.95 -9.91 -1.12
N ALA A 183 -14.89 -10.56 -2.29
CA ALA A 183 -15.81 -11.64 -2.65
C ALA A 183 -15.29 -13.04 -2.30
N THR A 184 -14.09 -13.15 -1.74
CA THR A 184 -13.44 -14.43 -1.44
C THR A 184 -13.50 -14.75 0.04
N ALA A 185 -13.86 -16.00 0.36
CA ALA A 185 -13.74 -16.52 1.71
C ALA A 185 -12.30 -16.95 1.98
N TRP A 186 -11.65 -16.31 2.96
CA TRP A 186 -10.27 -16.60 3.33
C TRP A 186 -10.22 -17.50 4.56
N THR A 187 -9.39 -18.53 4.49
CA THR A 187 -9.20 -19.50 5.58
C THR A 187 -7.73 -19.63 5.93
N VAL A 188 -7.41 -19.77 7.22
CA VAL A 188 -6.04 -19.98 7.69
C VAL A 188 -5.43 -21.16 6.93
N ALA A 189 -4.26 -20.92 6.37
CA ALA A 189 -3.47 -21.91 5.66
C ALA A 189 -2.19 -22.22 6.44
N PRO A 190 -1.70 -23.46 6.38
CA PRO A 190 -0.38 -23.81 6.91
C PRO A 190 0.74 -23.10 6.15
#